data_AF-A0A521XWM6-F1
#
_entry.id   AF-A0A521XWM6-F1
#
_cell.length_a   1.000
_cell.length_b   1.000
_cell.length_c   1.000
_cell.angle_alpha   90.00
_cell.angle_beta   90.00
_cell.angle_gamma   90.00
#
_symmetry.space_group_name_H-M   'P 1'
#
loop_
_entity.id
_entity.type
_entity.pdbx_description
1 polymer ?
#
loop_
_entity_poly.entity_id
_entity_poly.type
_entity_poly.pdbx_seq_one_letter_code
_entity_poly.pdbx_strand_id
1 'polypeptide(L)' 'MIKLANNENPLGPSPLALAAAQQALISSHHYPDSHGHELKMALSHFLNVLPEQITLGNGSENIFDLIGKAF' A
#
# COMPACT_ATOMS: atom_id res chain seq x y z
N MET A 1 27.17 7.89 3.10
CA MET A 1 26.94 6.88 4.16
C MET A 1 25.79 6.01 3.72
N ILE A 2 25.94 4.68 3.67
CA ILE A 2 24.85 3.77 3.27
C ILE A 2 24.02 3.47 4.52
N LYS A 3 22.72 3.75 4.49
CA LYS A 3 21.78 3.55 5.61
C LYS A 3 21.29 2.09 5.57
N LEU A 4 21.60 1.30 6.60
CA LEU A 4 21.29 -0.15 6.67
C LEU A 4 20.50 -0.58 7.92
N ALA A 5 20.16 0.35 8.81
CA ALA A 5 19.61 0.01 10.13
C ALA A 5 18.11 -0.33 10.14
N ASN A 6 17.35 0.05 9.11
CA ASN A 6 15.88 0.07 9.15
C ASN A 6 15.20 -0.92 8.18
N ASN A 7 15.94 -1.87 7.60
CA ASN A 7 15.42 -2.82 6.59
C ASN A 7 14.80 -2.15 5.34
N GLU A 8 15.20 -0.90 5.05
CA GLU A 8 14.80 -0.19 3.82
C GLU A 8 15.48 -0.86 2.61
N ASN A 9 14.76 -0.97 1.48
CA ASN A 9 15.34 -1.49 0.25
C ASN A 9 16.28 -0.45 -0.37
N PRO A 10 17.61 -0.70 -0.46
CA PRO A 10 18.56 0.27 -0.99
C PRO A 10 18.44 0.51 -2.51
N LEU A 11 17.72 -0.37 -3.23
CA LEU A 11 17.47 -0.22 -4.67
C LEU A 11 16.43 0.86 -4.97
N GLY A 12 15.65 1.28 -3.97
CA GLY A 12 14.50 2.14 -4.17
C GLY A 12 13.31 1.41 -4.83
N PRO A 13 12.22 2.14 -5.13
CA PRO A 13 11.05 1.58 -5.77
C PRO A 13 11.29 1.29 -7.25
N SER A 14 10.42 0.46 -7.84
CA SER A 14 10.37 0.27 -9.30
C SER A 14 10.22 1.62 -10.03
N PRO A 15 10.92 1.85 -11.16
CA PRO A 15 10.74 3.05 -11.99
C PRO A 15 9.28 3.27 -12.43
N LEU A 16 8.54 2.17 -12.69
CA LEU A 16 7.12 2.24 -13.03
C LEU A 16 6.26 2.70 -11.85
N ALA A 17 6.58 2.25 -10.64
CA ALA A 17 5.89 2.66 -9.43
C ALA A 17 6.16 4.14 -9.12
N LEU A 18 7.39 4.61 -9.34
CA LEU A 18 7.75 6.01 -9.17
C LEU A 18 6.98 6.92 -10.14
N ALA A 19 6.90 6.55 -11.42
CA ALA A 19 6.13 7.29 -12.42
C ALA A 19 4.63 7.33 -12.08
N ALA A 20 4.04 6.20 -11.66
CA ALA A 20 2.65 6.14 -11.23
C ALA A 20 2.38 7.02 -10.00
N ALA A 21 3.29 7.01 -9.01
CA ALA A 21 3.19 7.85 -7.82
C ALA A 21 3.23 9.35 -8.18
N GLN A 22 4.15 9.75 -9.06
CA GLN A 22 4.24 11.14 -9.54
C GLN A 22 2.95 11.59 -10.24
N GLN A 23 2.35 10.72 -11.05
CA GLN A 23 1.08 11.01 -11.72
C GLN A 23 -0.07 11.15 -10.72
N ALA A 24 -0.14 10.29 -9.70
CA ALA A 24 -1.17 10.34 -8.66
C ALA A 24 -1.13 11.65 -7.84
N LEU A 25 0.03 12.29 -7.69
CA LEU A 25 0.16 13.55 -6.98
C LEU A 25 -0.63 14.70 -7.64
N ILE A 26 -0.83 14.66 -8.96
CA ILE A 26 -1.56 15.71 -9.69
C ILE A 26 -3.02 15.80 -9.20
N SER A 27 -3.63 14.67 -8.86
CA SER A 27 -5.01 14.59 -8.35
C SER A 27 -5.10 14.51 -6.82
N SER A 28 -4.01 14.74 -6.09
CA SER A 28 -3.96 14.58 -4.61
C SER A 28 -4.86 15.52 -3.81
N HIS A 29 -5.43 16.55 -4.45
CA HIS A 29 -6.42 17.44 -3.85
C HIS A 29 -7.80 16.78 -3.67
N HIS A 30 -8.03 15.63 -4.30
CA HIS A 30 -9.18 14.78 -4.07
C HIS A 30 -8.81 13.64 -3.12
N TYR A 31 -9.75 13.30 -2.23
CA TYR A 31 -9.62 12.06 -1.48
C TYR A 31 -9.63 10.87 -2.45
N PRO A 32 -8.75 9.87 -2.24
CA PRO A 32 -8.78 8.64 -3.03
C PRO A 32 -10.03 7.83 -2.68
N ASP A 33 -10.27 6.76 -3.43
CA ASP A 33 -11.26 5.75 -3.04
C ASP A 33 -10.97 5.25 -1.61
N SER A 34 -11.91 5.52 -0.70
CA SER A 34 -11.79 5.21 0.73
C SER A 34 -11.71 3.72 1.02
N HIS A 35 -12.14 2.85 0.09
CA HIS A 35 -12.10 1.40 0.26
C HIS A 35 -10.91 0.75 -0.47
N GLY A 36 -10.18 1.51 -1.30
CA GLY A 36 -9.06 1.02 -2.10
C GLY A 36 -9.45 -0.14 -3.02
N HIS A 37 -10.65 -0.10 -3.61
CA HIS A 37 -11.26 -1.14 -4.43
C HIS A 37 -10.33 -1.59 -5.56
N GLU A 38 -9.78 -0.66 -6.34
CA GLU A 38 -8.87 -1.00 -7.45
C GLU A 38 -7.64 -1.77 -6.97
N LEU A 39 -7.03 -1.33 -5.87
CA LEU A 39 -5.88 -2.01 -5.27
C LEU A 39 -6.26 -3.40 -4.74
N LYS A 40 -7.41 -3.53 -4.06
CA LYS A 40 -7.90 -4.83 -3.56
C LYS A 40 -8.15 -5.80 -4.70
N MET A 41 -8.76 -5.36 -5.80
CA MET A 41 -9.00 -6.20 -6.97
C MET A 41 -7.70 -6.66 -7.63
N ALA A 42 -6.73 -5.75 -7.80
CA ALA A 42 -5.41 -6.08 -8.35
C ALA A 42 -4.66 -7.09 -7.46
N LEU A 43 -4.68 -6.89 -6.13
CA LEU A 43 -4.06 -7.81 -5.17
C LEU A 43 -4.77 -9.15 -5.10
N SER A 44 -6.10 -9.18 -5.14
CA SER A 44 -6.92 -10.40 -5.18
C SER A 44 -6.52 -11.28 -6.36
N HIS A 45 -6.39 -10.68 -7.55
CA HIS A 45 -5.94 -11.39 -8.74
C HIS A 45 -4.49 -11.88 -8.61
N PHE A 46 -3.58 -11.02 -8.16
CA PHE A 46 -2.16 -11.36 -8.01
C PHE A 46 -1.90 -12.47 -6.98
N LEU A 47 -2.62 -12.45 -5.86
CA LEU A 47 -2.47 -13.38 -4.75
C LEU A 47 -3.38 -14.62 -4.86
N ASN A 48 -4.31 -14.63 -5.83
CA ASN A 48 -5.32 -15.67 -6.01
C ASN A 48 -6.18 -15.92 -4.75
N VAL A 49 -6.71 -14.85 -4.19
CA VAL A 49 -7.62 -14.87 -3.02
C VAL A 49 -8.85 -14.01 -3.30
N LEU A 50 -9.92 -14.18 -2.53
CA LEU A 50 -11.11 -13.34 -2.66
C LEU A 50 -10.83 -11.91 -2.16
N PRO A 51 -11.41 -10.85 -2.76
CA PRO A 51 -11.24 -9.47 -2.28
C PRO A 51 -11.63 -9.25 -0.81
N GLU A 52 -12.58 -10.03 -0.30
CA GLU A 52 -13.03 -10.01 1.10
C GLU A 52 -11.97 -10.52 2.08
N GLN A 53 -10.97 -11.26 1.59
CA GLN A 53 -9.82 -11.71 2.38
C GLN A 53 -8.72 -10.65 2.47
N ILE A 54 -8.92 -9.45 1.90
CA ILE A 54 -7.93 -8.37 1.86
C ILE A 54 -8.43 -7.15 2.63
N THR A 55 -7.65 -6.78 3.66
CA THR A 55 -7.77 -5.51 4.38
C THR A 55 -6.58 -4.63 4.04
N LEU A 56 -6.84 -3.34 3.79
CA LEU A 56 -5.82 -2.33 3.53
C LEU A 56 -5.59 -1.49 4.78
N GLY A 57 -4.34 -1.05 4.98
CA GLY A 57 -3.95 -0.16 6.06
C GLY A 57 -2.74 0.67 5.66
N ASN A 58 -2.48 1.75 6.40
CA ASN A 58 -1.39 2.68 6.13
C ASN A 58 -0.05 2.14 6.64
N GLY A 59 0.37 0.99 6.11
CA GLY A 59 1.49 0.20 6.62
C GLY A 59 1.04 -0.94 7.56
N SER A 60 1.91 -1.92 7.75
CA SER A 60 1.62 -3.10 8.58
C SER A 60 1.42 -2.77 10.06
N GLU A 61 2.12 -1.75 10.57
CA GLU A 61 1.90 -1.22 11.93
C GLU A 61 0.44 -0.83 12.15
N ASN A 62 -0.15 -0.09 11.21
CA ASN A 62 -1.55 0.31 11.31
C ASN A 62 -2.50 -0.91 11.31
N ILE A 63 -2.17 -1.98 10.59
CA ILE A 63 -2.95 -3.22 10.63
C ILE A 63 -2.86 -3.89 12.02
N PHE A 64 -1.69 -3.93 12.64
CA PHE A 64 -1.55 -4.46 14.00
C PHE A 64 -2.35 -3.66 15.02
N ASP A 65 -2.34 -2.33 14.93
CA ASP A 65 -3.16 -1.47 15.78
C ASP A 65 -4.66 -1.73 15.61
N LEU A 66 -5.12 -1.91 14.37
CA LEU A 66 -6.52 -2.22 14.09
C LEU A 66 -6.92 -3.58 14.66
N ILE A 67 -6.05 -4.59 14.54
CA ILE A 67 -6.28 -5.91 15.13
C ILE A 67 -6.39 -5.81 16.65
N GLY A 68 -5.46 -5.10 17.31
CA GLY A 68 -5.47 -4.94 18.77
C GLY A 68 -6.63 -4.08 19.32
N LYS A 69 -7.32 -3.32 18.46
CA LYS A 69 -8.55 -2.59 18.82
C LYS A 69 -9.82 -3.41 18.59
N ALA A 70 -9.76 -4.39 17.69
CA ALA A 70 -10.92 -5.20 17.31
C ALA A 70 -11.17 -6.38 18.27
N PHE A 71 -10.13 -6.81 19.00
CA PHE A 71 -10.13 -7.95 19.91
C PHE A 71 -9.51 -7.58 21.25
#